data_AF-A0A352A4E5-F1
#
_entry.id   AF-A0A352A4E5-F1
#
_cell.length_a   1.000
_cell.length_b   1.000
_cell.length_c   1.000
_cell.angle_alpha   90.00
_cell.angle_beta   90.00
_cell.angle_gamma   90.00
#
_symmetry.space_group_name_H-M   'P 1'
#
loop_
_entity.id
_entity.type
_entity.pdbx_description
1 polymer ?
#
loop_
_entity_poly.entity_id
_entity_poly.type
_entity_poly.pdbx_seq_one_letter_code
_entity_poly.pdbx_strand_id
1 'polypeptide(L)'
;TIYDIVEQTQIGKTGAAYLLGKDGYVIAHKNQSLVNVSNSYEESKTDKNQEKIGELEKRASNGETGYGEYSWEKVTKIAAFSTVNEELGWSIFVTAEKSEFTAQIAKSTIMTIFIAVLLGLISSILFFIISNGITRPIISMINRMELLAQGDLSTPIPEVNSGDETQLLHTSVQNTIESLKGYITNMDYVMSEIANNNLNLDIDIEYKGDFVTIKDSLNKIIEDLNNNFRNITQVSDQVANGANQISAGAQQLSQGATEQASSLEELSATINEV
;
A
#
# COMPACT_ATOMS: atom_id res chain seq x y z
N THR A 1 32.76 40.85 51.04
CA THR A 1 34.21 40.68 50.73
C THR A 1 34.36 39.62 49.65
N ILE A 2 35.51 39.51 48.98
CA ILE A 2 35.73 38.44 47.96
C ILE A 2 35.60 37.05 48.61
N TYR A 3 35.93 36.95 49.90
CA TYR A 3 35.72 35.75 50.71
C TYR A 3 34.23 35.35 50.79
N ASP A 4 33.33 36.31 51.06
CA ASP A 4 31.88 36.04 51.11
C ASP A 4 31.35 35.54 49.75
N ILE A 5 31.92 36.03 48.64
CA ILE A 5 31.57 35.58 47.29
C ILE A 5 31.97 34.11 47.10
N VAL A 6 33.16 33.72 47.54
CA VAL A 6 33.64 32.32 47.46
C VAL A 6 32.79 31.39 48.32
N GLU A 7 32.42 31.82 49.52
CA GLU A 7 31.63 31.01 50.45
C GLU A 7 30.19 30.81 49.99
N GLN A 8 29.60 31.82 49.35
CA GLN A 8 28.22 31.79 48.84
C GLN A 8 28.09 31.22 47.42
N THR A 9 29.18 31.11 46.67
CA THR A 9 29.14 30.59 45.30
C THR A 9 28.98 29.07 45.32
N GLN A 10 27.79 28.63 44.92
CA GLN A 10 27.43 27.24 44.75
C GLN A 10 26.95 27.05 43.30
N ILE A 11 27.66 26.24 42.50
CA ILE A 11 27.25 25.91 41.14
C ILE A 11 26.67 24.50 41.11
N GLY A 12 25.39 24.38 40.75
CA GLY A 12 24.69 23.10 40.86
C GLY A 12 24.62 22.61 42.32
N LYS A 13 24.62 21.29 42.52
CA LYS A 13 24.58 20.66 43.84
C LYS A 13 25.97 20.36 44.40
N THR A 14 26.94 20.12 43.53
CA THR A 14 28.29 19.67 43.92
C THR A 14 29.36 20.74 43.73
N GLY A 15 29.04 21.84 43.06
CA GLY A 15 30.04 22.84 42.70
C GLY A 15 30.36 23.85 43.78
N ALA A 16 31.62 24.24 43.84
CA ALA A 16 32.16 25.17 44.81
C ALA A 16 33.19 26.09 44.16
N ALA A 17 33.38 27.27 44.73
CA ALA A 17 34.44 28.20 44.34
C ALA A 17 35.58 28.22 45.37
N TYR A 18 36.77 28.60 44.90
CA TYR A 18 37.91 28.92 45.75
C TYR A 18 38.83 29.96 45.11
N LEU A 19 39.60 30.68 45.92
CA LEU A 19 40.64 31.61 45.45
C LEU A 19 42.00 30.96 45.58
N LEU A 20 42.80 31.15 44.55
CA LEU A 20 44.19 30.74 44.48
C LEU A 20 45.09 31.98 44.47
N GLY A 21 46.17 31.93 45.25
CA GLY A 21 47.23 32.93 45.25
C GLY A 21 48.21 32.77 44.10
N LYS A 22 49.01 33.81 43.89
CA LYS A 22 50.13 33.79 42.93
C LYS A 22 51.17 32.71 43.27
N ASP A 23 51.30 32.38 44.55
CA ASP A 23 52.19 31.35 45.08
C ASP A 23 51.60 29.92 44.98
N GLY A 24 50.37 29.78 44.46
CA GLY A 24 49.69 28.51 44.29
C GLY A 24 49.01 27.99 45.55
N TYR A 25 48.99 28.76 46.65
CA TYR A 25 48.25 28.38 47.85
C TYR A 25 46.80 28.85 47.77
N VAL A 26 45.88 28.03 48.29
CA VAL A 26 44.47 28.39 48.40
C VAL A 26 44.28 29.51 49.43
N ILE A 27 43.76 30.66 49.00
CA ILE A 27 43.57 31.86 49.85
C ILE A 27 42.17 31.89 50.48
N ALA A 28 41.17 31.36 49.78
CA ALA A 28 39.80 31.27 50.30
C ALA A 28 39.12 30.02 49.75
N HIS A 29 38.47 29.24 50.60
CA HIS A 29 37.71 28.05 50.23
C HIS A 29 36.64 27.79 51.30
N LYS A 30 35.50 27.21 50.91
CA LYS A 30 34.40 26.89 51.85
C LYS A 30 34.86 25.97 53.01
N ASN A 31 35.66 24.96 52.69
CA ASN A 31 36.44 24.19 53.66
C ASN A 31 37.69 24.97 54.10
N GLN A 32 37.65 25.54 55.30
CA GLN A 32 38.75 26.35 55.87
C GLN A 32 40.04 25.56 56.09
N SER A 33 39.96 24.22 56.19
CA SER A 33 41.14 23.37 56.42
C SER A 33 42.14 23.39 55.26
N LEU A 34 41.71 23.86 54.08
CA LEU A 34 42.53 23.92 52.86
C LEU A 34 43.23 25.29 52.69
N VAL A 35 42.78 26.32 53.41
CA VAL A 35 43.29 27.70 53.26
C VAL A 35 44.72 27.81 53.79
N ASN A 36 45.63 28.35 52.99
CA ASN A 36 47.08 28.45 53.24
C ASN A 36 47.79 27.11 53.52
N VAL A 37 47.14 25.99 53.22
CA VAL A 37 47.68 24.64 53.42
C VAL A 37 47.76 23.89 52.10
N SER A 38 46.69 23.93 51.31
CA SER A 38 46.59 23.20 50.04
C SER A 38 47.34 23.92 48.92
N ASN A 39 48.20 23.20 48.21
CA ASN A 39 48.86 23.65 46.98
C ASN A 39 48.96 22.48 46.00
N SER A 40 47.97 22.36 45.11
CA SER A 40 47.83 21.19 44.26
C SER A 40 48.95 21.10 43.21
N TYR A 41 49.56 22.23 42.83
CA TYR A 41 50.75 22.25 41.98
C TYR A 41 51.99 21.65 42.65
N GLU A 42 52.26 21.97 43.91
CA GLU A 42 53.37 21.33 44.64
C GLU A 42 53.10 19.85 44.91
N GLU A 43 51.87 19.51 45.31
CA GLU A 43 51.43 18.12 45.50
C GLU A 43 51.56 17.29 44.21
N SER A 44 51.29 17.89 43.04
CA SER A 44 51.39 17.23 41.73
C SER A 44 52.78 16.68 41.40
N LYS A 45 53.84 17.22 42.00
CA LYS A 45 55.22 16.71 41.82
C LYS A 45 55.41 15.32 42.43
N THR A 46 54.53 14.93 43.36
CA THR A 46 54.60 13.67 44.11
C THR A 46 53.37 12.78 43.90
N ASP A 47 52.19 13.35 43.67
CA ASP A 47 50.95 12.62 43.38
C ASP A 47 50.46 12.89 41.95
N LYS A 48 50.51 11.86 41.10
CA LYS A 48 50.01 11.92 39.72
C LYS A 48 48.53 12.26 39.62
N ASN A 49 47.73 12.01 40.66
CA ASN A 49 46.32 12.37 40.64
C ASN A 49 46.11 13.90 40.69
N GLN A 50 47.08 14.63 41.25
CA GLN A 50 47.04 16.09 41.35
C GLN A 50 47.66 16.80 40.13
N GLU A 51 48.25 16.06 39.19
CA GLU A 51 48.89 16.61 37.96
C GLU A 51 47.96 17.55 37.19
N LYS A 52 46.73 17.11 36.92
CA LYS A 52 45.77 17.90 36.13
C LYS A 52 45.32 19.17 36.84
N ILE A 53 45.06 19.13 38.14
CA ILE A 53 44.65 20.34 38.87
C ILE A 53 45.85 21.27 39.10
N GLY A 54 47.03 20.72 39.35
CA GLY A 54 48.28 21.49 39.44
C GLY A 54 48.61 22.24 38.15
N GLU A 55 48.39 21.62 36.98
CA GLU A 55 48.51 22.31 35.69
C GLU A 55 47.51 23.46 35.52
N LEU A 56 46.25 23.25 35.94
CA LEU A 56 45.22 24.30 35.88
C LEU A 56 45.54 25.45 36.84
N GLU A 57 45.97 25.14 38.07
CA GLU A 57 46.40 26.12 39.07
C GLU A 57 47.62 26.91 38.61
N LYS A 58 48.62 26.26 38.01
CA LYS A 58 49.79 26.93 37.43
C LYS A 58 49.40 27.91 36.32
N ARG A 59 48.51 27.50 35.43
CA ARG A 59 48.00 28.37 34.35
C ARG A 59 47.24 29.57 34.93
N ALA A 60 46.44 29.35 35.96
CA ALA A 60 45.73 30.41 36.66
C ALA A 60 46.68 31.38 37.41
N SER A 61 47.75 30.88 38.04
CA SER A 61 48.77 31.72 38.69
C SER A 61 49.61 32.53 37.70
N ASN A 62 49.69 32.07 36.45
CA ASN A 62 50.28 32.83 35.34
C ASN A 62 49.33 33.90 34.75
N GLY A 63 48.11 34.02 35.28
CA GLY A 63 47.14 35.01 34.86
C GLY A 63 46.24 34.57 33.69
N GLU A 64 46.27 33.30 33.30
CA GLU A 64 45.41 32.78 32.24
C GLU A 64 43.94 32.64 32.72
N THR A 65 43.01 32.74 31.77
CA THR A 65 41.62 32.31 31.92
C THR A 65 41.42 31.01 31.16
N GLY A 66 40.78 30.03 31.77
CA GLY A 66 40.60 28.73 31.14
C GLY A 66 39.65 27.82 31.88
N TYR A 67 39.57 26.59 31.39
CA TYR A 67 38.82 25.51 32.01
C TYR A 67 39.55 24.19 31.81
N GLY A 68 39.17 23.17 32.58
CA GLY A 68 39.77 21.86 32.48
C GLY A 68 39.12 20.76 33.30
N GLU A 69 39.48 19.55 32.88
CA GLU A 69 39.28 18.24 33.49
C GLU A 69 40.19 17.94 34.69
N TYR A 70 39.73 17.67 35.91
CA TYR A 70 40.62 17.13 36.95
C TYR A 70 39.95 16.05 37.80
N SER A 71 40.74 15.28 38.55
CA SER A 71 40.25 14.25 39.47
C SER A 71 40.63 14.62 40.89
N TRP A 72 39.64 14.67 41.78
CA TRP A 72 39.84 14.96 43.20
C TRP A 72 39.07 13.95 44.02
N GLU A 73 39.72 13.32 45.00
CA GLU A 73 39.12 12.28 45.84
C GLU A 73 38.38 11.18 45.02
N LYS A 74 38.99 10.78 43.88
CA LYS A 74 38.45 9.80 42.91
C LYS A 74 37.20 10.23 42.15
N VAL A 75 36.78 11.49 42.26
CA VAL A 75 35.67 12.06 41.49
C VAL A 75 36.24 12.98 40.40
N THR A 76 35.74 12.83 39.17
CA THR A 76 36.10 13.74 38.07
C THR A 76 35.30 15.04 38.20
N LYS A 77 36.02 16.14 38.33
CA LYS A 77 35.49 17.50 38.41
C LYS A 77 35.88 18.30 37.18
N ILE A 78 35.04 19.25 36.81
CA ILE A 78 35.35 20.28 35.83
C ILE A 78 35.67 21.54 36.61
N ALA A 79 36.75 22.23 36.27
CA ALA A 79 37.11 23.53 36.79
C ALA A 79 37.08 24.57 35.67
N ALA A 80 36.60 25.77 35.98
CA ALA A 80 36.84 26.99 35.22
C ALA A 80 37.57 27.98 36.12
N PHE A 81 38.53 28.71 35.58
CA PHE A 81 39.34 29.66 36.35
C PHE A 81 39.57 30.96 35.59
N SER A 82 39.71 32.05 36.34
CA SER A 82 40.07 33.36 35.80
C SER A 82 40.75 34.21 36.86
N THR A 83 41.64 35.09 36.42
CA THR A 83 42.27 36.11 37.27
C THR A 83 41.21 37.11 37.75
N VAL A 84 41.16 37.37 39.07
CA VAL A 84 40.25 38.33 39.72
C VAL A 84 40.98 39.58 40.18
N ASN A 85 42.27 39.48 40.49
CA ASN A 85 43.10 40.63 40.83
C ASN A 85 44.50 40.45 40.23
N GLU A 86 44.83 41.31 39.25
CA GLU A 86 46.11 41.27 38.55
C GLU A 86 47.28 41.76 39.41
N GLU A 87 47.06 42.74 40.29
CA GLU A 87 48.10 43.29 41.18
C GLU A 87 48.53 42.27 42.24
N LEU A 88 47.57 41.51 42.77
CA LEU A 88 47.80 40.47 43.79
C LEU A 88 48.03 39.07 43.18
N GLY A 89 47.78 38.91 41.89
CA GLY A 89 47.85 37.63 41.17
C GLY A 89 46.84 36.59 41.70
N TRP A 90 45.65 37.04 42.10
CA TRP A 90 44.62 36.16 42.63
C TRP A 90 43.72 35.66 41.52
N SER A 91 43.48 34.35 41.50
CA SER A 91 42.61 33.70 40.52
C SER A 91 41.48 32.97 41.23
N ILE A 92 40.26 33.09 40.70
CA ILE A 92 39.11 32.34 41.19
C ILE A 92 38.96 31.06 40.38
N PHE A 93 38.73 29.97 41.08
CA PHE A 93 38.33 28.69 40.54
C PHE A 93 36.88 28.43 40.87
N VAL A 94 36.15 27.92 39.89
CA VAL A 94 34.81 27.40 40.07
C VAL A 94 34.78 25.99 39.55
N THR A 95 34.39 25.06 40.41
CA THR A 95 34.48 23.63 40.14
C THR A 95 33.14 22.96 40.35
N ALA A 96 32.86 21.88 39.63
CA ALA A 96 31.67 21.05 39.82
C ALA A 96 31.93 19.60 39.39
N GLU A 97 31.21 18.62 39.94
CA GLU A 97 31.37 17.23 39.55
C GLU A 97 30.80 16.98 38.14
N LYS A 98 31.57 16.32 37.27
CA LYS A 98 31.14 15.99 35.91
C LYS A 98 29.92 15.07 35.90
N SER A 99 29.87 14.15 36.86
CA SER A 99 28.78 13.18 37.08
C SER A 99 27.42 13.86 37.21
N GLU A 100 27.34 15.03 37.84
CA GLU A 100 26.11 15.80 38.02
C GLU A 100 25.48 16.15 36.66
N PHE A 101 26.30 16.64 35.74
CA PHE A 101 25.85 17.01 34.40
C PHE A 101 25.65 15.80 33.49
N THR A 102 26.57 14.82 33.53
CA THR A 102 26.49 13.64 32.65
C THR A 102 25.35 12.70 33.02
N ALA A 103 24.99 12.58 34.31
CA ALA A 103 23.88 11.72 34.74
C ALA A 103 22.54 12.24 34.20
N GLN A 104 22.34 13.56 34.18
CA GLN A 104 21.17 14.18 33.59
C GLN A 104 21.10 13.94 32.08
N ILE A 105 22.24 14.05 31.37
CA ILE A 105 22.35 13.78 29.94
C ILE A 105 22.09 12.29 29.62
N ALA A 106 22.63 11.38 30.42
CA ALA A 106 22.41 9.94 30.22
C ALA A 106 20.92 9.58 30.37
N LYS A 107 20.25 10.13 31.40
CA LYS A 107 18.81 9.91 31.62
C LYS A 107 17.96 10.45 30.46
N SER A 108 18.26 11.66 29.95
CA SER A 108 17.54 12.21 28.79
C SER A 108 17.80 11.40 27.52
N THR A 109 19.03 10.92 27.31
CA THR A 109 19.39 10.08 26.16
C THR A 109 18.61 8.77 26.14
N ILE A 110 18.54 8.05 27.28
CA ILE A 110 17.76 6.81 27.39
C ILE A 110 16.28 7.06 27.12
N MET A 111 15.73 8.17 27.64
CA MET A 111 14.34 8.55 27.41
C MET A 111 14.06 8.83 25.93
N THR A 112 14.96 9.51 25.21
CA THR A 112 14.83 9.74 23.76
C THR A 112 14.88 8.44 22.96
N ILE A 113 15.80 7.53 23.27
CA ILE A 113 15.88 6.22 22.61
C ILE A 113 14.59 5.43 22.85
N PHE A 114 14.09 5.44 24.10
CA PHE A 114 12.84 4.77 24.44
C PHE A 114 11.66 5.30 23.60
N ILE A 115 11.53 6.63 23.47
CA ILE A 115 10.48 7.25 22.65
C ILE A 115 10.64 6.87 21.17
N ALA A 116 11.86 6.88 20.64
CA ALA A 116 12.13 6.51 19.25
C ALA A 116 11.74 5.05 18.95
N VAL A 117 12.10 4.13 19.86
CA VAL A 117 11.71 2.72 19.76
C VAL A 117 10.20 2.58 19.82
N LEU A 118 9.54 3.27 20.76
CA LEU A 118 8.09 3.24 20.91
C LEU A 118 7.38 3.75 19.65
N LEU A 119 7.84 4.84 19.06
CA LEU A 119 7.31 5.36 17.79
C LEU A 119 7.52 4.35 16.64
N GLY A 120 8.70 3.73 16.54
CA GLY A 120 8.97 2.72 15.52
C GLY A 120 8.07 1.49 15.66
N LEU A 121 7.78 1.05 16.89
CA LEU A 121 6.83 -0.03 17.16
C LEU A 121 5.41 0.35 16.74
N ILE A 122 4.95 1.56 17.07
CA ILE A 122 3.63 2.06 16.66
C ILE A 122 3.53 2.11 15.13
N SER A 123 4.54 2.65 14.45
CA SER A 123 4.58 2.69 12.98
C SER A 123 4.54 1.29 12.37
N SER A 124 5.23 0.32 12.96
CA SER A 124 5.22 -1.07 12.50
C SER A 124 3.84 -1.72 12.65
N ILE A 125 3.15 -1.45 13.76
CA ILE A 125 1.77 -1.93 14.02
C ILE A 125 0.80 -1.30 13.01
N LEU A 126 0.87 0.02 12.81
CA LEU A 126 0.04 0.73 11.83
C LEU A 126 0.27 0.19 10.41
N PHE A 127 1.53 -0.02 10.03
CA PHE A 127 1.88 -0.61 8.73
C PHE A 127 1.26 -2.00 8.54
N PHE A 128 1.31 -2.84 9.58
CA PHE A 128 0.70 -4.17 9.53
C PHE A 128 -0.82 -4.10 9.35
N ILE A 129 -1.50 -3.20 10.08
CA ILE A 129 -2.95 -2.98 9.97
C ILE A 129 -3.32 -2.52 8.57
N ILE A 130 -2.64 -1.50 8.02
CA ILE A 130 -2.92 -0.98 6.68
C ILE A 130 -2.64 -2.03 5.60
N SER A 131 -1.51 -2.74 5.70
CA SER A 131 -1.14 -3.77 4.72
C SER A 131 -2.17 -4.89 4.66
N ASN A 132 -2.65 -5.34 5.81
CA ASN A 132 -3.57 -6.48 5.88
C ASN A 132 -5.05 -6.07 5.71
N GLY A 133 -5.42 -4.86 6.13
CA GLY A 133 -6.79 -4.34 6.02
C GLY A 133 -7.11 -3.73 4.66
N ILE A 134 -6.13 -3.12 3.97
CA ILE A 134 -6.38 -2.35 2.75
C ILE A 134 -5.57 -2.91 1.58
N THR A 135 -4.24 -2.97 1.71
CA THR A 135 -3.36 -3.28 0.56
C THR A 135 -3.60 -4.68 0.00
N ARG A 136 -3.69 -5.70 0.86
CA ARG A 136 -3.90 -7.09 0.43
C ARG A 136 -5.26 -7.30 -0.26
N PRO A 137 -6.41 -6.87 0.30
CA PRO A 137 -7.70 -6.95 -0.39
C PRO A 137 -7.73 -6.21 -1.74
N ILE A 138 -7.12 -5.02 -1.83
CA ILE A 138 -7.08 -4.28 -3.10
C ILE A 138 -6.29 -5.06 -4.15
N ILE A 139 -5.12 -5.61 -3.81
CA ILE A 139 -4.31 -6.42 -4.73
C ILE A 139 -5.07 -7.67 -5.18
N SER A 140 -5.79 -8.34 -4.27
CA SER A 140 -6.57 -9.53 -4.65
C SER A 140 -7.71 -9.20 -5.61
N MET A 141 -8.36 -8.04 -5.45
CA MET A 141 -9.37 -7.56 -6.39
C MET A 141 -8.78 -7.16 -7.74
N ILE A 142 -7.61 -6.52 -7.77
CA ILE A 142 -6.90 -6.21 -9.03
C ILE A 142 -6.61 -7.48 -9.81
N ASN A 143 -6.04 -8.49 -9.16
CA ASN A 143 -5.76 -9.77 -9.80
C ASN A 143 -7.05 -10.44 -10.31
N ARG A 144 -8.16 -10.33 -9.56
CA ARG A 144 -9.44 -10.88 -10.01
C ARG A 144 -10.01 -10.13 -11.22
N MET A 145 -9.87 -8.81 -11.26
CA MET A 145 -10.26 -7.99 -12.41
C MET A 145 -9.39 -8.28 -13.64
N GLU A 146 -8.11 -8.59 -13.46
CA GLU A 146 -7.23 -9.01 -14.56
C GLU A 146 -7.70 -10.34 -15.17
N LEU A 147 -8.08 -11.32 -14.33
CA LEU A 147 -8.70 -12.56 -14.81
C LEU A 147 -10.03 -12.30 -15.53
N LEU A 148 -10.86 -11.40 -14.99
CA LEU A 148 -12.11 -10.98 -15.66
C LEU A 148 -11.85 -10.37 -17.03
N ALA A 149 -10.82 -9.52 -17.15
CA ALA A 149 -10.42 -8.91 -18.41
C ALA A 149 -9.94 -9.94 -19.46
N GLN A 150 -9.44 -11.09 -19.00
CA GLN A 150 -9.10 -12.24 -19.85
C GLN A 150 -10.30 -13.15 -20.17
N GLY A 151 -11.51 -12.79 -19.71
CA GLY A 151 -12.74 -13.55 -19.94
C GLY A 151 -13.04 -14.62 -18.90
N ASP A 152 -12.29 -14.69 -17.80
CA ASP A 152 -12.53 -15.68 -16.74
C ASP A 152 -13.65 -15.23 -15.79
N LEU A 153 -14.83 -15.82 -15.99
CA LEU A 153 -16.03 -15.66 -15.16
C LEU A 153 -16.22 -16.81 -14.14
N SER A 154 -15.26 -17.73 -14.07
CA SER A 154 -15.38 -18.99 -13.32
C SER A 154 -14.58 -18.99 -12.02
N THR A 155 -13.41 -18.33 -12.01
CA THR A 155 -12.57 -18.26 -10.81
C THR A 155 -13.28 -17.53 -9.67
N PRO A 156 -13.34 -18.13 -8.45
CA PRO A 156 -13.96 -17.50 -7.29
C PRO A 156 -13.30 -16.17 -6.92
N ILE A 157 -14.10 -15.28 -6.34
CA ILE A 157 -13.62 -14.00 -5.84
C ILE A 157 -13.09 -14.22 -4.42
N PRO A 158 -11.88 -13.74 -4.07
CA PRO A 158 -11.36 -13.82 -2.71
C PRO A 158 -12.29 -13.10 -1.73
N GLU A 159 -12.70 -13.78 -0.65
CA GLU A 159 -13.57 -13.18 0.37
C GLU A 159 -12.88 -12.00 1.06
N VAL A 160 -13.62 -10.88 1.15
CA VAL A 160 -13.20 -9.68 1.88
C VAL A 160 -14.32 -9.28 2.86
N ASN A 161 -14.08 -9.52 4.15
CA ASN A 161 -15.01 -9.22 5.23
C ASN A 161 -14.45 -8.12 6.14
N SER A 162 -14.21 -6.93 5.59
CA SER A 162 -13.61 -5.79 6.29
C SER A 162 -14.63 -4.84 6.94
N GLY A 163 -15.88 -4.83 6.46
CA GLY A 163 -16.90 -3.87 6.86
C GLY A 163 -16.67 -2.44 6.34
N ASP A 164 -15.71 -2.24 5.45
CA ASP A 164 -15.29 -0.94 4.91
C ASP A 164 -15.46 -0.85 3.37
N GLU A 165 -14.88 0.16 2.75
CA GLU A 165 -14.93 0.39 1.30
C GLU A 165 -14.35 -0.77 0.49
N THR A 166 -13.44 -1.58 1.06
CA THR A 166 -12.88 -2.75 0.36
C THR A 166 -13.89 -3.90 0.26
N GLN A 167 -14.77 -4.07 1.25
CA GLN A 167 -15.89 -5.02 1.16
C GLN A 167 -16.98 -4.53 0.18
N LEU A 168 -17.21 -3.22 0.11
CA LEU A 168 -18.10 -2.64 -0.90
C LEU A 168 -17.56 -2.90 -2.31
N LEU A 169 -16.26 -2.66 -2.54
CA LEU A 169 -15.58 -2.97 -3.79
C LEU A 169 -15.74 -4.45 -4.17
N HIS A 170 -15.46 -5.37 -3.22
CA HIS A 170 -15.65 -6.81 -3.42
C HIS A 170 -17.08 -7.12 -3.89
N THR A 171 -18.09 -6.61 -3.18
CA THR A 171 -19.50 -6.87 -3.48
C THR A 171 -19.89 -6.34 -4.85
N SER A 172 -19.41 -5.14 -5.22
CA SER A 172 -19.67 -4.57 -6.55
C SER A 172 -19.04 -5.42 -7.66
N VAL A 173 -17.77 -5.83 -7.51
CA VAL A 173 -17.07 -6.69 -8.48
C VAL A 173 -17.77 -8.04 -8.61
N GLN A 174 -18.21 -8.62 -7.50
CA GLN A 174 -18.97 -9.86 -7.48
C GLN A 174 -20.26 -9.76 -8.27
N ASN A 175 -21.09 -8.74 -7.99
CA ASN A 175 -22.34 -8.54 -8.69
C ASN A 175 -22.12 -8.33 -10.21
N THR A 176 -21.04 -7.65 -10.61
CA THR A 176 -20.68 -7.49 -12.02
C THR A 176 -20.34 -8.83 -12.68
N ILE A 177 -19.49 -9.64 -12.05
CA ILE A 177 -19.10 -10.96 -12.57
C ILE A 177 -20.30 -11.90 -12.65
N GLU A 178 -21.15 -11.93 -11.63
CA GLU A 178 -22.36 -12.76 -11.61
C GLU A 178 -23.35 -12.34 -12.71
N SER A 179 -23.54 -11.03 -12.92
CA SER A 179 -24.40 -10.51 -14.00
C SER A 179 -23.85 -10.91 -15.37
N LEU A 180 -22.55 -10.69 -15.61
CA LEU A 180 -21.90 -11.08 -16.87
C LEU A 180 -22.00 -12.59 -17.12
N LYS A 181 -21.76 -13.40 -16.08
CA LYS A 181 -21.90 -14.85 -16.17
C LYS A 181 -23.33 -15.25 -16.52
N GLY A 182 -24.33 -14.62 -15.91
CA GLY A 182 -25.74 -14.84 -16.24
C GLY A 182 -26.06 -14.55 -17.70
N TYR A 183 -25.61 -13.39 -18.21
CA TYR A 183 -25.80 -13.02 -19.61
C TYR A 183 -25.13 -14.02 -20.57
N ILE A 184 -23.85 -14.33 -20.35
CA ILE A 184 -23.11 -15.27 -21.21
C ILE A 184 -23.72 -16.67 -21.18
N THR A 185 -24.12 -17.16 -20.01
CA THR A 185 -24.75 -18.48 -19.88
C THR A 185 -26.08 -18.54 -20.62
N ASN A 186 -26.88 -17.48 -20.57
CA ASN A 186 -28.13 -17.43 -21.31
C ASN A 186 -27.91 -17.30 -22.82
N MET A 187 -26.93 -16.51 -23.26
CA MET A 187 -26.57 -16.44 -24.69
C MET A 187 -26.13 -17.81 -25.21
N ASP A 188 -25.29 -18.52 -24.45
CA ASP A 188 -24.83 -19.88 -24.79
C ASP A 188 -25.99 -20.86 -24.90
N TYR A 189 -26.93 -20.81 -23.95
CA TYR A 189 -28.16 -21.61 -23.99
C TYR A 189 -29.00 -21.31 -25.25
N VAL A 190 -29.32 -20.03 -25.52
CA VAL A 190 -30.15 -19.65 -26.67
C VAL A 190 -29.49 -20.04 -27.98
N MET A 191 -28.18 -19.80 -28.12
CA MET A 191 -27.43 -20.18 -29.32
C MET A 191 -27.37 -21.69 -29.52
N SER A 192 -27.22 -22.46 -28.45
CA SER A 192 -27.23 -23.93 -28.49
C SER A 192 -28.59 -24.46 -28.95
N GLU A 193 -29.68 -23.88 -28.44
CA GLU A 193 -31.03 -24.27 -28.84
C GLU A 193 -31.31 -23.93 -30.32
N ILE A 194 -30.89 -22.75 -30.78
CA ILE A 194 -30.97 -22.38 -32.22
C ILE A 194 -30.17 -23.38 -33.07
N ALA A 195 -28.96 -23.76 -32.65
CA ALA A 195 -28.14 -24.74 -33.36
C ALA A 195 -28.79 -26.15 -33.41
N ASN A 196 -29.59 -26.48 -32.39
CA ASN A 196 -30.41 -27.70 -32.34
C ASN A 196 -31.74 -27.57 -33.11
N ASN A 197 -31.95 -26.48 -33.86
CA ASN A 197 -33.17 -26.14 -34.59
C ASN A 197 -34.40 -25.92 -33.69
N ASN A 198 -34.21 -25.66 -32.39
CA ASN A 198 -35.29 -25.21 -31.52
C ASN A 198 -35.39 -23.68 -31.58
N LEU A 199 -36.39 -23.20 -32.32
CA LEU A 199 -36.68 -21.76 -32.45
C LEU A 199 -37.90 -21.31 -31.65
N ASN A 200 -38.42 -22.16 -30.77
CA ASN A 200 -39.52 -21.84 -29.88
C ASN A 200 -38.97 -21.59 -28.47
N LEU A 201 -38.22 -20.50 -28.34
CA LEU A 201 -37.49 -20.14 -27.13
C LEU A 201 -38.08 -18.88 -26.50
N ASP A 202 -38.05 -18.82 -25.17
CA ASP A 202 -38.33 -17.62 -24.40
C ASP A 202 -37.08 -17.21 -23.59
N ILE A 203 -36.71 -15.95 -23.68
CA ILE A 203 -35.53 -15.39 -23.01
C ILE A 203 -35.98 -14.76 -21.68
N ASP A 204 -36.05 -15.59 -20.64
CA ASP A 204 -36.59 -15.24 -19.31
C ASP A 204 -35.60 -14.53 -18.36
N ILE A 205 -34.38 -14.24 -18.81
CA ILE A 205 -33.46 -13.45 -17.99
C ILE A 205 -33.65 -11.94 -18.21
N GLU A 206 -33.49 -11.18 -17.13
CA GLU A 206 -33.51 -9.72 -17.15
C GLU A 206 -32.12 -9.19 -17.56
N TYR A 207 -31.97 -8.84 -18.83
CA TYR A 207 -30.81 -8.08 -19.31
C TYR A 207 -30.94 -6.62 -18.88
N LYS A 208 -29.85 -6.02 -18.37
CA LYS A 208 -29.84 -4.63 -17.89
C LYS A 208 -28.90 -3.75 -18.70
N GLY A 209 -29.26 -2.47 -18.84
CA GLY A 209 -28.44 -1.48 -19.54
C GLY A 209 -28.18 -1.86 -20.99
N ASP A 210 -26.93 -1.70 -21.44
CA ASP A 210 -26.52 -1.97 -22.83
C ASP A 210 -26.68 -3.44 -23.24
N PHE A 211 -26.81 -4.37 -22.28
CA PHE A 211 -27.03 -5.77 -22.58
C PHE A 211 -28.47 -6.07 -23.07
N VAL A 212 -29.43 -5.14 -22.89
CA VAL A 212 -30.80 -5.29 -23.43
C VAL A 212 -30.78 -5.46 -24.96
N THR A 213 -29.90 -4.73 -25.65
CA THR A 213 -29.76 -4.83 -27.12
C THR A 213 -29.35 -6.24 -27.57
N ILE A 214 -28.61 -6.98 -26.74
CA ILE A 214 -28.27 -8.38 -27.03
C ILE A 214 -29.55 -9.23 -27.01
N LYS A 215 -30.39 -9.09 -25.97
CA LYS A 215 -31.69 -9.78 -25.87
C LYS A 215 -32.56 -9.50 -27.09
N ASP A 216 -32.69 -8.22 -27.46
CA ASP A 216 -33.51 -7.82 -28.62
C ASP A 216 -32.97 -8.43 -29.92
N SER A 217 -31.64 -8.46 -30.08
CA SER A 217 -31.00 -9.08 -31.25
C SER A 217 -31.22 -10.59 -31.31
N LEU A 218 -31.13 -11.30 -30.17
CA LEU A 218 -31.43 -12.73 -30.08
C LEU A 218 -32.89 -13.02 -30.45
N ASN A 219 -33.82 -12.25 -29.89
CA ASN A 219 -35.25 -12.36 -30.23
C ASN A 219 -35.48 -12.12 -31.73
N LYS A 220 -34.81 -11.13 -32.31
CA LYS A 220 -34.95 -10.82 -33.73
C LYS A 220 -34.44 -11.95 -34.63
N ILE A 221 -33.31 -12.56 -34.27
CA ILE A 221 -32.78 -13.73 -34.97
C ILE A 221 -33.80 -14.89 -34.95
N ILE A 222 -34.38 -15.18 -33.78
CA ILE A 222 -35.40 -16.22 -33.62
C ILE A 222 -36.64 -15.92 -34.49
N GLU A 223 -37.11 -14.68 -34.49
CA GLU A 223 -38.25 -14.24 -35.30
C GLU A 223 -37.98 -14.40 -36.81
N ASP A 224 -36.84 -13.93 -37.27
CA ASP A 224 -36.48 -13.95 -38.70
C ASP A 224 -36.26 -15.37 -39.20
N LEU A 225 -35.64 -16.25 -38.41
CA LEU A 225 -35.51 -17.67 -38.74
C LEU A 225 -36.88 -18.35 -38.82
N ASN A 226 -37.78 -18.12 -37.86
CA ASN A 226 -39.14 -18.64 -37.90
C ASN A 226 -39.90 -18.18 -39.16
N ASN A 227 -39.77 -16.90 -39.53
CA ASN A 227 -40.39 -16.36 -40.73
C ASN A 227 -39.81 -16.98 -42.01
N ASN A 228 -38.50 -17.18 -42.07
CA ASN A 228 -37.85 -17.86 -43.20
C ASN A 228 -38.32 -19.31 -43.35
N PHE A 229 -38.44 -20.06 -42.25
CA PHE A 229 -38.97 -21.43 -42.31
C PHE A 229 -40.44 -21.46 -42.77
N ARG A 230 -41.28 -20.53 -42.33
CA ARG A 230 -42.67 -20.39 -42.85
C ARG A 230 -42.68 -20.13 -44.35
N ASN A 231 -41.84 -19.22 -44.83
CA ASN A 231 -41.73 -18.92 -46.26
C ASN A 231 -41.25 -20.13 -47.07
N ILE A 232 -40.27 -20.89 -46.57
CA ILE A 232 -39.78 -22.12 -47.22
C ILE A 232 -40.90 -23.15 -47.31
N THR A 233 -41.67 -23.36 -46.25
CA THR A 233 -42.83 -24.27 -46.27
C THR A 233 -43.84 -23.84 -47.32
N GLN A 234 -44.20 -22.54 -47.35
CA GLN A 234 -45.14 -22.01 -48.33
C GLN A 234 -44.64 -22.19 -49.78
N VAL A 235 -43.37 -21.93 -50.06
CA VAL A 235 -42.78 -22.14 -51.39
C VAL A 235 -42.75 -23.62 -51.73
N SER A 236 -42.46 -24.50 -50.77
CA SER A 236 -42.46 -25.95 -50.97
C SER A 236 -43.85 -26.46 -51.35
N ASP A 237 -44.91 -25.95 -50.70
CA ASP A 237 -46.30 -26.26 -51.04
C ASP A 237 -46.67 -25.78 -52.45
N GLN A 238 -46.22 -24.58 -52.83
CA GLN A 238 -46.43 -24.06 -54.19
C GLN A 238 -45.73 -24.92 -55.25
N VAL A 239 -44.49 -25.34 -54.99
CA VAL A 239 -43.73 -26.24 -55.88
C VAL A 239 -44.42 -27.60 -56.00
N ALA A 240 -44.87 -28.18 -54.89
CA ALA A 240 -45.59 -29.46 -54.88
C ALA A 240 -46.89 -29.37 -55.70
N ASN A 241 -47.67 -28.30 -55.53
CA ASN A 241 -48.88 -28.07 -56.31
C ASN A 241 -48.59 -27.86 -57.80
N GLY A 242 -47.56 -27.09 -58.15
CA GLY A 242 -47.13 -26.91 -59.54
C GLY A 242 -46.66 -28.21 -60.20
N ALA A 243 -45.92 -29.05 -59.47
CA ALA A 243 -45.50 -30.37 -59.94
C ALA A 243 -46.70 -31.29 -60.23
N ASN A 244 -47.72 -31.26 -59.37
CA ASN A 244 -48.97 -32.01 -59.61
C ASN A 244 -49.70 -31.53 -60.87
N GLN A 245 -49.78 -30.21 -61.10
CA GLN A 245 -50.40 -29.65 -62.31
C GLN A 245 -49.63 -30.04 -63.58
N ILE A 246 -48.30 -29.95 -63.56
CA ILE A 246 -47.44 -30.38 -64.67
C ILE A 246 -47.63 -31.87 -64.95
N SER A 247 -47.65 -32.71 -63.92
CA SER A 247 -47.87 -34.15 -64.06
C SER A 247 -49.22 -34.45 -64.70
N ALA A 248 -50.29 -33.77 -64.27
CA ALA A 248 -51.62 -33.92 -64.86
C ALA A 248 -51.64 -33.47 -66.34
N GLY A 249 -51.01 -32.32 -66.66
CA GLY A 249 -50.89 -31.83 -68.02
C GLY A 249 -50.07 -32.75 -68.93
N ALA A 250 -48.99 -33.35 -68.42
CA ALA A 250 -48.19 -34.32 -69.14
C ALA A 250 -48.96 -35.61 -69.44
N GLN A 251 -49.81 -36.08 -68.51
CA GLN A 251 -50.70 -37.22 -68.73
C GLN A 251 -51.76 -36.91 -69.79
N GLN A 252 -52.39 -35.73 -69.74
CA GLN A 252 -53.32 -35.29 -70.78
C GLN A 252 -52.66 -35.18 -72.16
N LEU A 253 -51.44 -34.63 -72.22
CA LEU A 253 -50.67 -34.53 -73.45
C LEU A 253 -50.31 -35.91 -74.00
N SER A 254 -49.86 -36.83 -73.14
CA SER A 254 -49.56 -38.22 -73.52
C SER A 254 -50.80 -38.94 -74.08
N GLN A 255 -51.96 -38.74 -73.47
CA GLN A 255 -53.23 -39.28 -73.94
C GLN A 255 -53.59 -38.71 -75.32
N GLY A 256 -53.54 -37.37 -75.47
CA GLY A 256 -53.84 -36.71 -76.74
C GLY A 256 -52.86 -37.06 -77.87
N ALA A 257 -51.57 -37.23 -77.56
CA ALA A 257 -50.58 -37.71 -78.52
C ALA A 257 -50.86 -39.16 -78.97
N THR A 258 -51.35 -40.01 -78.06
CA THR A 258 -51.79 -41.37 -78.39
C THR A 258 -53.00 -41.35 -79.33
N GLU A 259 -53.99 -40.51 -79.04
CA GLU A 259 -55.18 -40.33 -79.90
C GLU A 259 -54.83 -39.79 -81.30
N GLN A 260 -53.90 -38.83 -81.38
CA GLN A 260 -53.37 -38.33 -82.66
C GLN A 260 -52.64 -39.42 -83.44
N ALA A 261 -51.80 -40.22 -82.78
CA ALA A 261 -51.11 -41.34 -83.42
C ALA A 261 -52.10 -42.37 -84.01
N SER A 262 -53.14 -42.75 -83.25
CA SER A 262 -54.18 -43.65 -83.76
C SER A 262 -54.96 -43.05 -84.94
N SER A 263 -55.25 -41.75 -84.90
CA SER A 263 -55.91 -41.06 -86.02
C SER A 263 -55.05 -41.05 -87.28
N LEU A 264 -53.72 -40.91 -87.14
CA LEU A 264 -52.77 -41.01 -88.24
C LEU A 264 -52.66 -42.44 -88.78
N GLU A 265 -52.71 -43.46 -87.92
CA GLU A 265 -52.77 -44.86 -88.34
C GLU A 265 -54.04 -45.16 -89.16
N GLU A 266 -55.20 -44.69 -88.70
CA GLU A 266 -56.47 -44.82 -89.40
C GLU A 266 -56.47 -44.09 -90.75
N LEU A 267 -55.94 -42.87 -90.79
CA LEU A 267 -55.75 -42.12 -92.03
C LEU A 267 -54.78 -42.85 -92.99
N SER A 268 -53.68 -43.39 -92.48
CA SER A 268 -52.72 -44.14 -93.29
C SER A 268 -53.32 -45.42 -93.85
N ALA A 269 -54.17 -46.11 -93.08
CA ALA A 269 -54.88 -47.30 -93.54
C ALA A 269 -55.88 -46.95 -94.66
N THR A 270 -56.67 -45.89 -94.49
CA THR A 270 -57.63 -45.44 -95.51
C THR A 270 -56.96 -44.93 -96.78
N ILE A 271 -55.78 -44.31 -96.70
CA ILE A 271 -54.99 -43.92 -97.89
C ILE A 271 -54.45 -45.15 -98.64
N ASN A 272 -54.09 -46.23 -97.95
CA ASN A 272 -53.61 -47.46 -98.58
C ASN A 272 -54.74 -48.35 -99.15
N GLU A 273 -56.01 -48.10 -98.79
CA GLU A 273 -57.19 -48.78 -99.34
C GLU A 273 -57.71 -48.16 -100.65
N VAL A 274 -57.11 -47.05 -101.12
CA VAL A 274 -57.41 -46.38 -102.41
C VAL A 274 -56.33 -46.71 -103.43
#